data_AF-A0A258KXQ5-F1
#
_entry.id   AF-A0A258KXQ5-F1
#
_cell.length_a   1.000
_cell.length_b   1.000
_cell.length_c   1.000
_cell.angle_alpha   90.00
_cell.angle_beta   90.00
_cell.angle_gamma   90.00
#
_symmetry.space_group_name_H-M   'P 1'
#
loop_
_entity.id
_entity.type
_entity.pdbx_description
1 polymer ?
#
loop_
_entity_poly.entity_id
_entity_poly.type
_entity_poly.pdbx_seq_one_letter_code
_entity_poly.pdbx_strand_id
1 'polypeptide(L)'
;MRLAPTLFALAFLAIALPVAAQPNAGFQVIQVPDPQGAPIEVGVWYPTGATPTAPARGMGNIPVAQGAPLEGQKLPLVVMSHGNGGWFGGHYDTAIALAKAGFVVAALTHTGD
;
A
#
# COMPACT_ATOMS: atom_id res chain seq x y z
N MET A 1 40.39 24.90 -14.75
CA MET A 1 39.84 25.02 -13.38
C MET A 1 38.49 25.76 -13.43
N ARG A 2 37.38 25.06 -13.73
CA ARG A 2 36.00 25.62 -13.63
C ARG A 2 34.98 24.61 -13.08
N LEU A 3 35.45 23.46 -12.57
CA LEU A 3 34.59 22.35 -12.11
C LEU A 3 33.84 22.68 -10.81
N ALA A 4 34.44 23.49 -9.92
CA ALA A 4 33.87 23.82 -8.61
C ALA A 4 32.52 24.58 -8.67
N PRO A 5 32.32 25.65 -9.46
CA PRO A 5 31.04 26.34 -9.54
C PRO A 5 29.94 25.50 -10.21
N THR A 6 30.30 24.62 -11.15
CA THR A 6 29.34 23.73 -11.82
C THR A 6 28.84 22.63 -10.88
N LEU A 7 29.74 22.06 -10.07
CA LEU A 7 29.39 21.10 -9.02
C LEU A 7 28.51 21.74 -7.93
N PHE A 8 28.79 23.00 -7.56
CA PHE A 8 27.99 23.74 -6.58
C PHE A 8 26.58 24.03 -7.11
N ALA A 9 26.45 24.43 -8.38
CA ALA A 9 25.15 24.69 -9.02
C ALA A 9 24.30 23.41 -9.16
N LEU A 10 24.92 22.26 -9.50
CA LEU A 10 24.24 20.96 -9.57
C LEU A 10 23.77 20.49 -8.19
N ALA A 11 24.56 20.71 -7.14
CA ALA A 11 24.18 20.39 -5.77
C ALA A 11 22.97 21.24 -5.31
N PHE A 12 22.93 22.54 -5.65
CA PHE A 12 21.78 23.41 -5.36
C PHE A 12 20.52 23.02 -6.13
N LEU A 13 20.65 22.58 -7.38
CA LEU A 13 19.51 22.14 -8.19
C LEU A 13 18.89 20.84 -7.68
N ALA A 14 19.69 19.92 -7.12
CA ALA A 14 19.20 18.68 -6.52
C ALA A 14 18.40 18.90 -5.23
N ILE A 15 18.69 19.95 -4.46
CA ILE A 15 17.97 20.29 -3.22
C ILE A 15 16.61 20.98 -3.53
N ALA A 16 16.49 21.62 -4.69
CA ALA A 16 15.29 22.36 -5.10
C ALA A 16 14.20 21.49 -5.74
N LEU A 17 14.43 20.18 -5.92
CA LEU A 17 13.41 19.29 -6.47
C LEU A 17 12.30 19.07 -5.43
N PRO A 18 11.02 19.30 -5.78
CA PRO A 18 9.93 18.95 -4.90
C PRO A 18 9.94 17.43 -4.69
N VAL A 19 10.17 17.00 -3.45
CA VAL A 19 9.93 15.62 -3.05
C VAL A 19 8.43 15.41 -3.15
N ALA A 20 7.98 14.57 -4.08
CA ALA A 20 6.58 14.17 -4.13
C ALA A 20 6.23 13.56 -2.76
N ALA A 21 5.16 14.05 -2.15
CA ALA A 21 4.67 13.47 -0.90
C ALA A 21 4.38 11.99 -1.14
N GLN A 22 4.90 11.12 -0.28
CA GLN A 22 4.58 9.71 -0.35
C GLN A 22 3.08 9.54 -0.10
N PRO A 23 2.35 8.79 -0.96
CA PRO A 23 0.93 8.55 -0.73
C PRO A 23 0.74 7.81 0.60
N ASN A 24 -0.43 8.00 1.21
CA ASN A 24 -0.89 7.17 2.31
C ASN A 24 -1.37 5.81 1.80
N ALA A 25 -1.61 4.89 2.73
CA ALA A 25 -2.21 3.60 2.41
C ALA A 25 -3.73 3.67 2.62
N GLY A 26 -4.48 3.47 1.55
CA GLY A 26 -5.89 3.16 1.58
C GLY A 26 -6.10 1.68 1.89
N PHE A 27 -7.28 1.34 2.41
CA PHE A 27 -7.62 -0.04 2.74
C PHE A 27 -9.10 -0.34 2.54
N GLN A 28 -9.38 -1.51 1.98
CA GLN A 28 -10.72 -2.10 1.93
C GLN A 28 -10.64 -3.63 2.00
N VAL A 29 -11.74 -4.26 2.38
CA VAL A 29 -11.90 -5.72 2.28
C VAL A 29 -12.95 -6.00 1.23
N ILE A 30 -12.65 -6.92 0.32
CA ILE A 30 -13.58 -7.41 -0.69
C ILE A 30 -13.80 -8.91 -0.51
N GLN A 31 -14.91 -9.40 -1.05
CA GLN A 31 -15.24 -10.82 -1.11
C GLN A 31 -15.19 -11.25 -2.56
N VAL A 32 -14.32 -12.20 -2.88
CA VAL A 32 -14.16 -12.76 -4.23
C VAL A 32 -14.94 -14.07 -4.30
N PRO A 33 -15.95 -14.21 -5.17
CA PRO A 33 -16.68 -15.46 -5.32
C PRO A 33 -15.75 -16.61 -5.73
N ASP A 34 -15.87 -17.74 -5.03
CA ASP A 34 -15.21 -19.01 -5.37
C ASP A 34 -16.29 -20.01 -5.81
N PRO A 35 -16.33 -20.43 -7.09
CA PRO A 35 -17.31 -21.41 -7.55
C PRO A 35 -17.18 -22.79 -6.90
N GLN A 36 -16.03 -23.09 -6.28
CA GLN A 36 -15.73 -24.39 -5.68
C GLN A 36 -15.83 -24.38 -4.15
N GLY A 37 -16.10 -23.22 -3.52
CA GLY A 37 -16.00 -23.07 -2.08
C GLY A 37 -16.70 -21.85 -1.50
N ALA A 38 -16.32 -21.49 -0.28
CA ALA A 38 -16.76 -20.24 0.33
C ALA A 38 -16.06 -19.04 -0.35
N PRO A 39 -16.70 -17.86 -0.41
CA PRO A 39 -16.03 -16.66 -0.93
C PRO A 39 -14.70 -16.39 -0.23
N ILE A 40 -13.71 -15.98 -1.02
CA ILE A 40 -12.38 -15.65 -0.53
C ILE A 40 -12.38 -14.19 -0.06
N GLU A 41 -12.07 -13.99 1.21
CA GLU A 41 -11.89 -12.65 1.77
C GLU A 41 -10.52 -12.10 1.35
N VAL A 42 -10.48 -10.87 0.82
CA VAL A 42 -9.26 -10.24 0.35
C VAL A 42 -9.13 -8.85 0.94
N GLY A 43 -8.06 -8.62 1.70
CA GLY A 43 -7.62 -7.27 2.07
C GLY A 43 -6.94 -6.61 0.87
N VAL A 44 -7.32 -5.37 0.56
CA VAL A 44 -6.74 -4.59 -0.53
C VAL A 44 -6.16 -3.30 0.02
N TRP A 45 -4.84 -3.14 -0.13
CA TRP A 45 -4.11 -1.91 0.19
C TRP A 45 -3.67 -1.23 -1.09
N TYR A 46 -3.74 0.10 -1.11
CA TYR A 46 -3.47 0.87 -2.32
C TYR A 46 -3.04 2.30 -1.98
N PRO A 47 -2.38 3.03 -2.91
CA PRO A 47 -1.97 4.40 -2.67
C PRO A 47 -3.19 5.32 -2.60
N THR A 48 -3.18 6.28 -1.68
CA THR A 48 -4.20 7.33 -1.58
C THR A 48 -3.64 8.61 -0.98
N GLY A 49 -4.11 9.76 -1.42
CA GLY A 49 -3.81 11.04 -0.79
C GLY A 49 -4.59 11.31 0.50
N ALA A 50 -5.59 10.47 0.82
CA ALA A 50 -6.42 10.67 2.01
C ALA A 50 -5.64 10.45 3.31
N THR A 51 -5.92 11.27 4.32
CA THR A 51 -5.34 11.11 5.66
C THR A 51 -5.85 9.81 6.31
N PRO A 52 -4.97 8.97 6.86
CA PRO A 52 -5.39 7.79 7.62
C PRO A 52 -6.24 8.16 8.85
N THR A 53 -7.36 7.47 9.05
CA THR A 53 -8.34 7.82 10.12
C THR A 53 -8.37 6.83 11.28
N ALA A 54 -7.86 5.60 11.10
CA ALA A 54 -7.83 4.50 12.07
C ALA A 54 -9.20 4.07 12.67
N PRO A 55 -9.35 2.82 13.15
CA PRO A 55 -8.59 1.61 12.85
C PRO A 55 -9.24 0.73 11.77
N ALA A 56 -8.43 -0.01 11.01
CA ALA A 56 -8.91 -1.10 10.16
C ALA A 56 -9.37 -2.31 10.99
N ARG A 57 -10.45 -2.96 10.53
CA ARG A 57 -11.05 -4.13 11.17
C ARG A 57 -10.02 -5.21 11.48
N GLY A 58 -9.94 -5.64 12.74
CA GLY A 58 -9.10 -6.76 13.19
C GLY A 58 -7.59 -6.49 13.20
N MET A 59 -7.14 -5.29 12.83
CA MET A 59 -5.71 -4.95 12.68
C MET A 59 -5.20 -3.98 13.77
N GLY A 60 -5.89 -3.86 14.90
CA GLY A 60 -5.52 -2.92 15.97
C GLY A 60 -5.59 -1.45 15.53
N ASN A 61 -4.80 -0.57 16.16
CA ASN A 61 -4.82 0.90 15.94
C ASN A 61 -4.05 1.36 14.68
N ILE A 62 -4.00 0.55 13.63
CA ILE A 62 -3.17 0.87 12.47
C ILE A 62 -3.81 1.97 11.63
N PRO A 63 -3.09 3.07 11.36
CA PRO A 63 -3.59 4.16 10.55
C PRO A 63 -3.60 3.75 9.07
N VAL A 64 -4.78 3.47 8.54
CA VAL A 64 -5.07 3.41 7.11
C VAL A 64 -6.26 4.32 6.76
N ALA A 65 -6.35 4.75 5.51
CA ALA A 65 -7.48 5.52 5.01
C ALA A 65 -8.56 4.56 4.46
N GLN A 66 -9.51 4.19 5.31
CA GLN A 66 -10.51 3.17 4.98
C GLN A 66 -11.47 3.66 3.90
N GLY A 67 -11.63 2.86 2.83
CA GLY A 67 -12.54 3.18 1.71
C GLY A 67 -12.19 4.46 0.95
N ALA A 68 -10.97 4.98 1.11
CA ALA A 68 -10.54 6.19 0.43
C ALA A 68 -10.38 5.98 -1.09
N PRO A 69 -10.47 7.03 -1.92
CA PRO A 69 -10.19 6.92 -3.34
C PRO A 69 -8.75 6.43 -3.60
N LEU A 70 -8.59 5.53 -4.57
CA LEU A 70 -7.29 5.11 -5.07
C LEU A 70 -6.63 6.26 -5.84
N GLU A 71 -5.33 6.46 -5.62
CA GLU A 71 -4.52 7.43 -6.34
C GLU A 71 -3.56 6.70 -7.30
N GLY A 72 -3.48 7.19 -8.53
CA GLY A 72 -2.68 6.60 -9.60
C GLY A 72 -3.50 5.78 -10.59
N GLN A 73 -2.84 5.28 -11.63
CA GLN A 73 -3.44 4.52 -12.72
C GLN A 73 -2.49 3.38 -13.11
N LYS A 74 -3.05 2.22 -13.50
CA LYS A 74 -2.28 1.05 -13.96
C LYS A 74 -1.14 0.65 -13.01
N LEU A 75 -1.43 0.71 -11.71
CA LEU A 75 -0.47 0.39 -10.66
C LEU A 75 -0.10 -1.10 -10.71
N PRO A 76 1.16 -1.47 -10.40
CA PRO A 76 1.56 -2.86 -10.28
C PRO A 76 0.79 -3.55 -9.13
N LEU A 77 0.34 -4.78 -9.37
CA LEU A 77 -0.36 -5.61 -8.40
C LEU A 77 0.60 -6.61 -7.75
N VAL A 78 0.59 -6.66 -6.43
CA VAL A 78 1.21 -7.73 -5.64
C VAL A 78 0.10 -8.56 -5.01
N VAL A 79 0.18 -9.88 -5.16
CA VAL A 79 -0.71 -10.82 -4.50
C VAL A 79 0.03 -11.48 -3.35
N MET A 80 -0.54 -11.46 -2.16
CA MET A 80 0.09 -11.97 -0.94
C MET A 80 -0.72 -13.11 -0.32
N SER A 81 -0.01 -14.17 0.04
CA SER A 81 -0.53 -15.28 0.84
C SER A 81 0.01 -15.16 2.26
N HIS A 82 -0.80 -15.46 3.27
CA HIS A 82 -0.32 -15.67 4.62
C HIS A 82 0.31 -17.06 4.79
N GLY A 83 0.97 -17.27 5.93
CA GLY A 83 1.33 -18.61 6.43
C GLY A 83 0.16 -19.32 7.13
N ASN A 84 0.35 -20.59 7.49
CA ASN A 84 -0.68 -21.44 8.11
C ASN A 84 -1.37 -20.80 9.33
N GLY A 85 -2.70 -20.84 9.39
CA GLY A 85 -3.52 -20.24 10.46
C GLY A 85 -3.55 -18.70 10.45
N GLY A 86 -3.12 -18.10 9.34
CA GLY A 86 -3.13 -16.66 9.13
C GLY A 86 -4.41 -16.17 8.47
N TRP A 87 -4.38 -14.90 8.05
CA TRP A 87 -5.45 -14.24 7.30
C TRP A 87 -4.86 -13.05 6.54
N PHE A 88 -5.66 -12.33 5.75
CA PHE A 88 -5.18 -11.19 4.94
C PHE A 88 -4.36 -10.18 5.74
N GLY A 89 -4.66 -10.01 7.03
CA GLY A 89 -4.00 -9.04 7.91
C GLY A 89 -2.63 -9.48 8.42
N GLY A 90 -2.17 -10.71 8.19
CA GLY A 90 -0.94 -11.25 8.79
C GLY A 90 0.35 -10.51 8.41
N HIS A 91 0.36 -9.76 7.32
CA HIS A 91 1.51 -9.02 6.79
C HIS A 91 1.17 -7.56 6.44
N TYR A 92 0.31 -6.92 7.24
CA TYR A 92 -0.21 -5.59 6.95
C TYR A 92 0.87 -4.51 6.81
N ASP A 93 1.99 -4.64 7.51
CA ASP A 93 3.07 -3.68 7.55
C ASP A 93 3.77 -3.62 6.18
N THR A 94 4.01 -4.79 5.62
CA THR A 94 4.53 -5.01 4.27
C THR A 94 3.53 -4.52 3.24
N ALA A 95 2.24 -4.84 3.40
CA ALA A 95 1.20 -4.38 2.48
C ALA A 95 1.08 -2.84 2.46
N ILE A 96 1.16 -2.19 3.62
CA ILE A 96 1.17 -0.73 3.74
C ILE A 96 2.42 -0.14 3.10
N ALA A 97 3.60 -0.71 3.35
CA ALA A 97 4.85 -0.22 2.76
C ALA A 97 4.81 -0.29 1.22
N LEU A 98 4.31 -1.40 0.66
CA LEU A 98 4.12 -1.56 -0.77
C LEU A 98 3.07 -0.58 -1.33
N ALA A 99 1.96 -0.36 -0.63
CA ALA A 99 0.95 0.63 -1.02
C ALA A 99 1.52 2.05 -1.07
N LYS A 100 2.30 2.45 -0.06
CA LYS A 100 3.00 3.74 -0.06
C LYS A 100 4.04 3.84 -1.19
N ALA A 101 4.63 2.72 -1.59
CA ALA A 101 5.56 2.64 -2.72
C ALA A 101 4.87 2.62 -4.11
N GLY A 102 3.55 2.73 -4.18
CA GLY A 102 2.81 2.81 -5.45
C GLY A 102 2.25 1.49 -5.97
N PHE A 103 2.21 0.44 -5.15
CA PHE A 103 1.60 -0.85 -5.52
C PHE A 103 0.15 -0.94 -5.05
N VAL A 104 -0.65 -1.73 -5.76
CA VAL A 104 -1.87 -2.31 -5.18
C VAL A 104 -1.49 -3.68 -4.60
N VAL A 105 -1.88 -3.95 -3.37
CA VAL A 105 -1.62 -5.22 -2.69
C VAL A 105 -2.93 -5.90 -2.40
N ALA A 106 -3.09 -7.14 -2.88
CA ALA A 106 -4.22 -8.01 -2.56
C ALA A 106 -3.72 -9.17 -1.69
N ALA A 107 -4.04 -9.15 -0.39
CA ALA A 107 -3.74 -10.26 0.51
C ALA A 107 -5.00 -11.10 0.73
N LEU A 108 -4.93 -12.39 0.44
CA LEU A 108 -6.06 -13.31 0.56
C LEU A 108 -6.13 -13.90 1.97
N THR A 109 -7.32 -14.27 2.41
CA THR A 109 -7.54 -15.23 3.50
C THR A 109 -7.94 -16.57 2.86
N HIS A 110 -7.14 -17.62 3.07
CA HIS A 110 -7.46 -18.95 2.56
C HIS A 110 -8.66 -19.55 3.29
N THR A 111 -9.51 -20.25 2.55
CA THR A 111 -10.65 -20.95 3.14
C THR A 111 -10.18 -22.23 3.83
N GLY A 112 -10.57 -22.41 5.10
CA GLY A 112 -10.25 -23.61 5.88
C GLY A 112 -9.01 -23.51 6.78
N ASP A 113 -8.37 -22.33 6.84
CA ASP A 113 -7.40 -21.97 7.90
C ASP A 113 -8.05 -21.62 9.25
#